data_AF-A0A935XI90-F1
#
_entry.id   AF-A0A935XI90-F1
#
_cell.length_a   1.000
_cell.length_b   1.000
_cell.length_c   1.000
_cell.angle_alpha   90.00
_cell.angle_beta   90.00
_cell.angle_gamma   90.00
#
_symmetry.space_group_name_H-M   'P 1'
#
loop_
_entity.id
_entity.type
_entity.pdbx_description
1 polymer ?
#
loop_
_entity_poly.entity_id
_entity_poly.type
_entity_poly.pdbx_seq_one_letter_code
_entity_poly.pdbx_strand_id
1 'polypeptide(L)'
;MAKRRVARRGRVQVAIGLGAFVVIMAGVVWRRTLGYKKAVEMKQLEGQVKELEADRAKLVNDIRSGMSIGRLGPIVEARLGMKQASDSQIIRLPMPTPRRRD
;
A
#
# COMPACT_ATOMS: atom_id res chain seq x y z
N MET A 1 29.44 53.74 39.38
CA MET A 1 29.06 52.30 39.31
C MET A 1 27.76 52.08 38.50
N ALA A 2 27.62 52.60 37.26
CA ALA A 2 26.36 52.53 36.49
C ALA A 2 26.40 51.63 35.23
N LYS A 3 27.58 51.17 34.78
CA LYS A 3 27.72 50.39 33.53
C LYS A 3 27.34 48.91 33.63
N ARG A 4 27.16 48.36 34.83
CA ARG A 4 26.97 46.90 35.03
C ARG A 4 25.54 46.41 34.77
N ARG A 5 24.53 47.28 34.89
CA ARG A 5 23.10 46.89 34.71
C ARG A 5 22.70 46.78 33.23
N VAL A 6 23.30 47.58 32.35
CA VAL A 6 23.01 47.56 30.90
C VAL A 6 23.50 46.26 30.27
N ALA A 7 24.69 45.78 30.66
CA ALA A 7 25.23 44.50 30.18
C ALA A 7 24.37 43.28 30.59
N ARG A 8 23.74 43.30 31.78
CA ARG A 8 22.80 42.25 32.20
C ARG A 8 21.51 42.27 31.36
N ARG A 9 20.94 43.46 31.09
CA ARG A 9 19.73 43.59 30.24
C ARG A 9 19.99 43.13 28.80
N GLY A 10 21.12 43.52 28.20
CA GLY A 10 21.48 43.07 26.85
C GLY A 10 21.71 41.56 26.76
N ARG A 11 22.38 40.96 27.75
CA ARG A 11 22.57 39.49 27.81
C ARG A 11 21.25 38.73 27.93
N VAL A 12 20.29 39.25 28.72
CA VAL A 12 18.97 38.64 28.85
C VAL A 12 18.18 38.74 27.56
N GLN A 13 18.22 39.89 26.85
CA GLN A 13 17.58 40.02 25.54
C GLN A 13 18.17 39.04 24.51
N VAL A 14 19.50 38.90 24.48
CA VAL A 14 20.17 37.93 23.61
C VAL A 14 19.78 36.50 23.98
N ALA A 15 19.74 36.15 25.27
CA ALA A 15 19.33 34.82 25.71
C ALA A 15 17.87 34.50 25.34
N ILE A 16 16.96 35.47 25.44
CA ILE A 16 15.56 35.30 25.01
C ILE A 16 15.49 35.11 23.49
N GLY A 17 16.19 35.92 22.71
CA GLY A 17 16.23 35.78 21.26
C GLY A 17 16.80 34.43 20.82
N LEU A 18 17.89 33.99 21.46
CA LEU A 18 18.50 32.70 21.20
C LEU A 18 17.56 31.55 21.58
N GLY A 19 16.89 31.64 22.73
CA GLY A 19 15.91 30.66 23.19
C GLY A 19 14.72 30.54 22.23
N ALA A 20 14.15 31.66 21.81
CA ALA A 20 13.08 31.69 20.81
C ALA A 20 13.52 31.06 19.49
N PHE A 21 14.73 31.38 19.02
CA PHE A 21 15.30 30.80 17.80
C PHE A 21 15.45 29.28 17.90
N VAL A 22 16.00 28.77 19.00
CA VAL A 22 16.16 27.33 19.23
C VAL A 22 14.80 26.64 19.27
N VAL A 23 13.80 27.20 19.95
CA VAL A 23 12.44 26.62 20.02
C VAL A 23 11.80 26.56 18.64
N ILE A 24 11.92 27.62 17.84
CA ILE A 24 11.41 27.64 16.45
C ILE A 24 12.09 26.55 15.63
N MET A 25 13.42 26.47 15.66
CA MET A 25 14.18 25.47 14.90
C MET A 25 13.85 24.04 15.35
N ALA A 26 13.76 23.80 16.65
CA ALA A 26 13.36 22.50 17.20
C ALA A 26 11.94 22.13 16.75
N GLY A 27 11.00 23.08 16.75
CA GLY A 27 9.64 22.87 16.25
C GLY A 27 9.58 22.55 14.76
N VAL A 28 10.38 23.23 13.93
CA VAL A 28 10.49 22.95 12.48
C VAL A 28 11.06 21.55 12.24
N VAL A 29 12.13 21.18 12.94
CA VAL A 29 12.73 19.85 12.86
C VAL A 29 11.73 18.79 13.31
N TRP A 30 11.05 19.00 14.45
CA TRP A 30 10.03 18.09 14.95
C TRP A 30 8.89 17.88 13.96
N ARG A 31 8.37 18.97 13.37
CA ARG A 31 7.33 18.92 12.34
C ARG A 31 7.81 18.16 11.11
N ARG A 32 9.06 18.35 10.70
CA ARG A 32 9.68 17.64 9.58
C ARG A 32 9.80 16.15 9.86
N THR A 33 10.20 15.76 11.08
CA THR A 33 10.36 14.36 11.50
C THR A 33 9.04 13.61 11.58
N LEU A 34 7.95 14.25 12.00
CA LEU A 34 6.61 13.65 11.99
C LEU A 34 6.10 13.39 10.56
N GLY A 35 6.44 14.25 9.60
CA GLY A 35 6.12 14.05 8.19
C GLY A 35 6.81 12.82 7.58
N TYR A 36 8.06 12.56 7.97
CA TYR A 36 8.80 11.38 7.49
C TYR A 36 8.22 10.06 7.99
N LYS A 37 7.77 9.98 9.25
CA LYS A 37 7.14 8.75 9.78
C LYS A 37 5.85 8.40 9.03
N LYS A 38 5.00 9.40 8.77
CA LYS A 38 3.76 9.25 8.00
C LYS A 38 4.03 8.82 6.56
N ALA A 39 5.07 9.37 5.92
CA ALA A 39 5.43 9.02 4.54
C ALA A 39 6.00 7.60 4.41
N VAL A 40 6.75 7.12 5.41
CA VAL A 40 7.28 5.74 5.43
C VAL A 40 6.17 4.72 5.64
N GLU A 41 5.23 4.99 6.56
CA GLU A 41 4.09 4.11 6.85
C GLU A 41 3.17 3.97 5.63
N MET A 42 2.89 5.07 4.93
CA MET A 42 2.13 5.04 3.67
C MET A 42 2.83 4.22 2.57
N LYS A 43 4.16 4.35 2.43
CA LYS A 43 4.92 3.54 1.47
C LYS A 43 4.92 2.04 1.81
N GLN A 44 4.92 1.69 3.09
CA GLN A 44 4.83 0.30 3.53
C GLN A 44 3.44 -0.30 3.24
N LEU A 45 2.38 0.46 3.49
CA LEU A 45 1.00 0.06 3.16
C LEU A 45 0.79 -0.10 1.64
N GLU A 46 1.31 0.82 0.83
CA GLU A 46 1.27 0.69 -0.64
C GLU A 46 2.02 -0.55 -1.15
N GLY A 47 3.14 -0.91 -0.50
CA GLY A 47 3.88 -2.14 -0.80
C GLY A 47 3.02 -3.40 -0.56
N GLN A 48 2.37 -3.46 0.60
CA GLN A 48 1.51 -4.60 0.98
C GLN A 48 0.29 -4.75 0.05
N VAL A 49 -0.33 -3.65 -0.37
CA VAL A 49 -1.46 -3.69 -1.30
C VAL A 49 -1.03 -4.27 -2.66
N LYS A 50 0.12 -3.84 -3.19
CA LYS A 50 0.64 -4.37 -4.46
C LYS A 50 0.97 -5.86 -4.38
N GLU A 51 1.52 -6.30 -3.25
CA GLU A 51 1.81 -7.72 -3.00
C GLU A 51 0.53 -8.55 -2.96
N LEU A 52 -0.48 -8.11 -2.19
CA LEU A 52 -1.78 -8.80 -2.15
C LEU A 52 -2.50 -8.82 -3.51
N GLU A 53 -2.40 -7.75 -4.30
CA GLU A 53 -2.98 -7.71 -5.65
C GLU A 53 -2.28 -8.71 -6.59
N ALA A 54 -0.95 -8.82 -6.50
CA ALA A 54 -0.19 -9.80 -7.26
C ALA A 54 -0.56 -11.24 -6.88
N ASP A 55 -0.68 -11.52 -5.57
CA ASP A 55 -1.10 -12.82 -5.06
C ASP A 55 -2.53 -13.17 -5.49
N ARG A 56 -3.45 -12.20 -5.43
CA ARG A 56 -4.82 -12.36 -5.92
C ARG A 56 -4.83 -12.71 -7.42
N ALA A 57 -4.04 -12.00 -8.23
CA ALA A 57 -3.96 -12.29 -9.66
C ALA A 57 -3.40 -13.69 -9.93
N LYS A 58 -2.40 -14.12 -9.17
CA LYS A 58 -1.83 -15.47 -9.23
C LYS A 58 -2.86 -16.53 -8.86
N LEU A 59 -3.54 -16.38 -7.73
CA LEU A 59 -4.60 -17.29 -7.27
C LEU A 59 -5.73 -17.41 -8.29
N VAL A 60 -6.17 -16.31 -8.90
CA VAL A 60 -7.19 -16.34 -9.95
C VAL A 60 -6.73 -17.12 -11.18
N ASN A 61 -5.46 -16.95 -11.58
CA ASN A 61 -4.88 -17.72 -12.69
C ASN A 61 -4.72 -19.19 -12.34
N ASP A 62 -4.30 -19.51 -11.12
CA ASP A 62 -4.15 -20.89 -10.63
C ASP A 62 -5.51 -21.59 -10.59
N ILE A 63 -6.54 -20.94 -10.05
CA ILE A 63 -7.92 -21.43 -10.08
C ILE A 63 -8.39 -21.63 -11.53
N ARG A 64 -8.15 -20.67 -12.42
CA ARG A 64 -8.53 -20.81 -13.85
C ARG A 64 -7.82 -21.98 -14.52
N SER A 65 -6.54 -22.17 -14.25
CA SER A 65 -5.76 -23.28 -14.81
C SER A 65 -6.17 -24.64 -14.21
N GLY A 66 -6.51 -24.68 -12.92
CA GLY A 66 -7.01 -25.86 -12.22
C GLY A 66 -8.42 -26.26 -12.64
N MET A 67 -9.28 -25.26 -12.90
CA MET A 67 -10.61 -25.44 -13.48
C MET A 67 -10.58 -25.65 -14.99
N SER A 68 -9.41 -25.66 -15.64
CA SER A 68 -9.34 -25.94 -17.06
C SER A 68 -9.90 -27.34 -17.33
N ILE A 69 -10.79 -27.42 -18.32
CA ILE A 69 -11.46 -28.64 -18.74
C ILE A 69 -10.46 -29.78 -19.01
N GLY A 70 -9.27 -29.46 -19.53
CA GLY A 70 -8.21 -30.45 -19.79
C GLY A 70 -7.65 -31.14 -18.54
N ARG A 71 -7.74 -30.52 -17.36
CA ARG A 71 -7.30 -31.11 -16.08
C ARG A 71 -8.42 -31.82 -15.35
N LEU A 72 -9.65 -31.31 -15.47
CA LEU A 72 -10.85 -31.88 -14.83
C LEU A 72 -11.40 -33.11 -15.59
N GLY A 73 -11.24 -33.17 -16.91
CA GLY A 73 -11.72 -34.26 -17.77
C GLY A 73 -11.44 -35.66 -17.23
N PRO A 74 -10.17 -36.06 -16.98
CA PRO A 74 -9.85 -37.41 -16.51
C PRO A 74 -10.37 -37.71 -15.10
N ILE A 75 -10.46 -36.71 -14.21
CA ILE A 75 -10.99 -36.88 -12.85
C ILE A 75 -12.50 -37.12 -12.88
N VAL A 76 -13.19 -36.34 -13.72
CA VAL A 76 -14.63 -36.41 -13.92
C VAL A 76 -15.04 -37.70 -14.63
N GLU A 77 -14.27 -38.13 -15.63
CA GLU A 77 -14.49 -39.42 -16.30
C GLU A 77 -14.28 -40.60 -15.33
N ALA A 78 -13.21 -40.58 -14.54
CA ALA A 78 -12.90 -41.66 -13.61
C ALA A 78 -13.86 -41.74 -12.41
N ARG A 79 -14.35 -40.61 -11.88
CA ARG A 79 -15.23 -40.61 -10.70
C ARG A 79 -16.71 -40.60 -11.01
N LEU A 80 -17.12 -39.97 -12.11
CA LEU A 80 -18.53 -39.71 -12.41
C LEU A 80 -18.98 -40.40 -13.70
N GLY A 81 -18.09 -41.09 -14.42
CA GLY A 81 -18.43 -41.78 -15.68
C GLY A 81 -18.85 -40.82 -16.79
N MET A 82 -18.61 -39.52 -16.63
CA MET A 82 -19.01 -38.50 -17.59
C MET A 82 -17.97 -38.40 -18.70
N LYS A 83 -18.40 -38.63 -19.95
CA LYS A 83 -17.57 -38.43 -21.14
C LYS A 83 -17.63 -36.97 -21.60
N GLN A 84 -16.48 -36.41 -21.94
CA GLN A 84 -16.36 -35.08 -22.53
C GLN A 84 -17.16 -35.02 -23.84
N ALA A 85 -18.05 -34.02 -23.98
CA ALA A 85 -18.78 -33.80 -25.22
C ALA A 85 -17.81 -33.47 -26.37
N SER A 86 -18.12 -33.94 -27.59
CA SER A 86 -17.37 -33.60 -28.80
C SER A 86 -17.36 -32.08 -29.03
N ASP A 87 -16.30 -31.52 -29.61
CA ASP A 87 -16.23 -30.08 -29.94
C ASP A 87 -17.41 -29.61 -30.80
N SER A 88 -18.02 -30.51 -31.59
CA SER A 88 -19.24 -30.26 -32.37
C SER A 88 -20.53 -30.12 -31.53
N GLN A 89 -20.48 -30.45 -30.25
CA GLN A 89 -21.59 -30.41 -29.30
C GLN A 89 -21.43 -29.28 -28.25
N ILE A 90 -20.36 -28.48 -28.35
CA ILE A 90 -20.04 -27.40 -27.40
C ILE A 90 -20.37 -26.04 -28.02
N ILE A 91 -21.30 -25.31 -27.41
CA ILE A 91 -21.53 -23.89 -27.71
C ILE A 91 -20.70 -23.06 -26.73
N ARG A 92 -19.62 -22.43 -27.22
CA ARG A 92 -18.80 -21.52 -26.40
C ARG A 92 -19.52 -20.19 -26.25
N LEU A 93 -20.07 -19.95 -25.06
CA LEU A 93 -20.65 -18.66 -24.72
C LEU A 93 -19.54 -17.60 -24.58
N PRO A 94 -19.74 -16.38 -25.12
CA PRO A 94 -18.79 -15.28 -24.91
C PRO A 94 -18.73 -14.90 -23.43
N MET A 95 -17.53 -14.57 -22.95
CA MET A 95 -17.32 -14.15 -21.56
C MET A 95 -18.11 -12.86 -21.29
N PRO A 96 -18.94 -12.79 -20.23
CA PRO A 96 -19.66 -11.56 -19.89
C PRO A 96 -18.65 -10.48 -19.49
N THR A 97 -18.75 -9.30 -20.11
CA THR A 97 -17.92 -8.13 -19.78
C THR A 97 -18.09 -7.75 -18.30
N PRO A 98 -16.99 -7.47 -17.56
CA PRO A 98 -17.09 -7.11 -16.16
C PRO A 98 -17.93 -5.84 -16.01
N ARG A 99 -18.95 -5.92 -15.15
CA ARG A 99 -19.82 -4.78 -14.81
C ARG A 99 -18.97 -3.71 -14.13
N ARG A 100 -18.67 -2.62 -14.84
CA ARG A 100 -18.06 -1.42 -14.26
C ARG A 100 -19.01 -0.93 -13.17
N ARG A 101 -18.52 -0.85 -11.93
CA ARG A 101 -19.23 -0.17 -10.85
C ARG A 101 -18.91 1.31 -11.01
N ASP A 102 -19.94 2.07 -11.35
CA ASP A 102 -19.94 3.53 -11.37
C ASP A 102 -20.12 4.08 -9.95
#